data_AF-A0A6J8E1J5-F1
#
_entry.id   AF-A0A6J8E1J5-F1
#
_cell.length_a   1.000
_cell.length_b   1.000
_cell.length_c   1.000
_cell.angle_alpha   90.00
_cell.angle_beta   90.00
_cell.angle_gamma   90.00
#
_symmetry.space_group_name_H-M   'P 1'
#
loop_
_entity.id
_entity.type
_entity.pdbx_description
1 polymer ?
#
loop_
_entity_poly.entity_id
_entity_poly.type
_entity_poly.pdbx_seq_one_letter_code
_entity_poly.pdbx_strand_id
1 'polypeptide(L)'
;MSNVYLQSQGIDNNPIEKMRGIRFNVQFNNAGGIFFLKDVILKYLLQSKMALNYTQQLIVDSLQNRTLICICQALGMISKTITGPYWKAASDKNTPIEMGYMYTRLIDVLDNIVKSPSLLYNNIKLFFGSEKDCHDIQDIFKVDENRNKTYLFISKLCYVIMEKAKKLFSDFLYGGKFYNADDDLKTTARTCPSNNITVERLMGKLDSAIKQSPNSSVGAIETKIAKKGKPLSVQELTTNLRKLIFHRNPFNDPESLLNKEIVHTWEDDNTSEQTCWNGRLLSYQNQEFEVDTIESSYFKS
;
A
#
# COMPACT_ATOMS: atom_id res chain seq x y z
N MET A 1 26.56 -10.26 4.70
CA MET A 1 27.32 -9.74 5.85
C MET A 1 26.48 -9.50 7.11
N SER A 2 25.19 -9.13 7.03
CA SER A 2 24.37 -8.82 8.22
C SER A 2 24.10 -10.01 9.15
N ASN A 3 23.77 -11.19 8.62
CA ASN A 3 23.32 -12.31 9.46
C ASN A 3 24.44 -12.94 10.30
N VAL A 4 25.66 -12.99 9.77
CA VAL A 4 26.83 -13.53 10.51
C VAL A 4 27.15 -12.69 11.74
N TYR A 5 27.07 -11.35 11.61
CA TYR A 5 27.28 -10.46 12.75
C TYR A 5 26.15 -10.57 13.78
N LEU A 6 24.89 -10.61 13.35
CA LEU A 6 23.74 -10.79 14.25
C LEU A 6 23.85 -12.10 15.05
N GLN A 7 24.18 -13.20 14.39
CA GLN A 7 24.42 -14.49 15.03
C GLN A 7 25.56 -14.43 16.05
N SER A 8 26.64 -13.69 15.75
CA SER A 8 27.74 -13.48 16.71
C SER A 8 27.33 -12.71 17.97
N GLN A 9 26.21 -11.98 17.92
CA GLN A 9 25.62 -11.29 19.07
C GLN A 9 24.48 -12.10 19.72
N GLY A 10 24.29 -13.38 19.33
CA GLY A 10 23.23 -14.24 19.86
C GLY A 10 21.84 -13.94 19.28
N ILE A 11 21.76 -13.25 18.14
CA ILE A 11 20.50 -12.94 17.45
C ILE A 11 20.36 -13.87 16.26
N ASP A 12 19.52 -14.90 16.42
CA ASP A 12 19.35 -15.97 15.41
C ASP A 12 18.57 -15.50 14.19
N ASN A 13 17.61 -14.58 14.38
CA ASN A 13 16.74 -14.07 13.33
C ASN A 13 16.82 -12.55 13.21
N ASN A 14 16.91 -12.03 11.99
CA ASN A 14 16.82 -10.60 11.76
C ASN A 14 15.36 -10.13 11.94
N PRO A 15 15.05 -9.27 12.93
CA PRO A 15 13.70 -8.79 13.17
C PRO A 15 13.18 -7.80 12.12
N ILE A 16 14.04 -7.30 11.23
CA ILE A 16 13.67 -6.36 10.18
C ILE A 16 13.18 -7.12 8.94
N GLU A 17 11.90 -6.96 8.63
CA GLU A 17 11.26 -7.51 7.45
C GLU A 17 11.61 -6.71 6.19
N LYS A 18 11.67 -7.40 5.04
CA LYS A 18 11.85 -6.75 3.75
C LYS A 18 10.61 -5.92 3.42
N MET A 19 10.76 -4.61 3.28
CA MET A 19 9.66 -3.76 2.85
C MET A 19 9.22 -4.13 1.43
N ARG A 20 7.93 -4.50 1.29
CA ARG A 20 7.27 -4.69 0.00
C ARG A 20 5.98 -3.87 0.01
N GLY A 21 5.94 -2.80 -0.79
CA GLY A 21 4.84 -1.84 -0.80
C GLY A 21 4.79 -0.93 0.44
N ILE A 22 3.71 -0.16 0.56
CA ILE A 22 3.49 0.82 1.64
C ILE A 22 2.60 0.18 2.71
N ARG A 23 3.14 -0.82 3.40
CA ARG A 23 2.39 -1.55 4.43
C ARG A 23 2.79 -1.05 5.80
N PHE A 24 1.90 -0.27 6.42
CA PHE A 24 2.14 0.34 7.73
C PHE A 24 2.48 -0.71 8.80
N ASN A 25 1.89 -1.91 8.76
CA ASN A 25 2.22 -2.98 9.70
C ASN A 25 3.68 -3.46 9.56
N VAL A 26 4.22 -3.52 8.35
CA VAL A 26 5.64 -3.87 8.12
C VAL A 26 6.55 -2.74 8.59
N GLN A 27 6.19 -1.48 8.30
CA GLN A 27 6.96 -0.31 8.75
C GLN A 27 7.01 -0.24 10.28
N PHE A 28 5.88 -0.47 10.95
CA PHE A 28 5.78 -0.42 12.41
C PHE A 28 6.54 -1.60 13.04
N ASN A 29 6.45 -2.80 12.45
CA ASN A 29 7.23 -3.96 12.91
C ASN A 29 8.73 -3.72 12.75
N ASN A 30 9.16 -3.16 11.61
CA ASN A 30 10.55 -2.80 11.37
C ASN A 30 11.05 -1.72 12.33
N ALA A 31 10.21 -0.75 12.71
CA ALA A 31 10.55 0.24 13.71
C ALA A 31 10.84 -0.42 15.07
N GLY A 32 10.03 -1.42 15.47
CA GLY A 32 10.32 -2.26 16.64
C GLY A 32 11.63 -3.06 16.50
N GLY A 33 11.90 -3.61 15.31
CA GLY A 33 13.17 -4.27 15.01
C GLY A 33 14.39 -3.34 15.10
N ILE A 34 14.26 -2.09 14.63
CA ILE A 34 15.31 -1.06 14.75
C ILE A 34 15.54 -0.72 16.22
N PHE A 35 14.48 -0.54 17.01
CA PHE A 35 14.62 -0.30 18.46
C PHE A 35 15.39 -1.43 19.15
N PHE A 36 15.06 -2.69 18.83
CA PHE A 36 15.73 -3.86 19.38
C PHE A 36 17.20 -3.96 18.95
N LEU A 37 17.50 -3.68 17.68
CA LEU A 37 18.85 -3.78 17.13
C LEU A 37 19.72 -2.54 17.36
N LYS A 38 19.20 -1.45 17.96
CA LYS A 38 19.88 -0.14 17.98
C LYS A 38 21.31 -0.21 18.50
N ASP A 39 21.53 -0.93 19.60
CA ASP A 39 22.84 -1.00 20.27
C ASP A 39 23.81 -1.87 19.47
N VAL A 40 23.30 -2.94 18.85
CA VAL A 40 24.05 -3.83 17.96
C VAL A 40 24.47 -3.11 16.68
N ILE A 41 23.59 -2.33 16.08
CA ILE A 41 23.88 -1.55 14.87
C ILE A 41 24.89 -0.43 15.20
N LEU A 42 24.70 0.29 16.31
CA LEU A 42 25.64 1.32 16.75
C LEU A 42 27.03 0.72 17.00
N LYS A 43 27.10 -0.38 17.74
CA LYS A 43 28.36 -1.10 17.99
C LYS A 43 29.04 -1.52 16.69
N TYR A 44 28.30 -2.08 15.75
CA TYR A 44 28.84 -2.48 14.45
C TYR A 44 29.46 -1.32 13.67
N LEU A 45 28.74 -0.20 13.57
CA LEU A 45 29.19 0.96 12.80
C LEU A 45 30.38 1.65 13.49
N LEU A 46 30.30 1.86 14.81
CA LEU A 46 31.34 2.56 15.57
C LEU A 46 32.63 1.73 15.74
N GLN A 47 32.54 0.40 15.70
CA GLN A 47 33.71 -0.48 15.75
C GLN A 47 34.33 -0.74 14.37
N SER A 48 33.69 -0.30 13.28
CA SER A 48 34.26 -0.45 11.95
C SER A 48 35.52 0.41 11.84
N LYS A 49 36.64 -0.18 11.41
CA LYS A 49 37.93 0.52 11.25
C LYS A 49 37.95 1.53 10.10
N MET A 50 36.83 1.69 9.40
CA MET A 50 36.69 2.53 8.22
C MET A 50 35.94 3.82 8.58
N ALA A 51 36.27 4.92 7.90
CA ALA A 51 35.47 6.13 7.98
C ALA A 51 34.03 5.83 7.52
N LEU A 52 33.05 6.28 8.30
CA LEU A 52 31.64 6.12 7.96
C LEU A 52 31.30 6.98 6.74
N ASN A 53 30.57 6.42 5.78
CA ASN A 53 29.98 7.23 4.72
C ASN A 53 28.79 8.05 5.24
N TYR A 54 28.34 9.02 4.45
CA TYR A 54 27.22 9.92 4.81
C TYR A 54 25.98 9.16 5.29
N THR A 55 25.59 8.09 4.60
CA THR A 55 24.41 7.28 4.97
C THR A 55 24.61 6.58 6.31
N GLN A 56 25.80 6.02 6.56
CA GLN A 56 26.13 5.38 7.82
C GLN A 56 26.16 6.39 8.97
N GLN A 57 26.69 7.59 8.75
CA GLN A 57 26.68 8.67 9.73
C GLN A 57 25.24 9.06 10.09
N LEU A 58 24.36 9.23 9.09
CA LEU A 58 22.95 9.53 9.32
C LEU A 58 22.25 8.44 10.15
N ILE A 59 22.59 7.17 9.93
CA ILE A 59 22.07 6.05 10.73
C ILE A 59 22.55 6.16 12.18
N VAL A 60 23.85 6.41 12.40
CA VAL A 60 24.41 6.60 13.75
C VAL A 60 23.72 7.76 14.47
N ASP A 61 23.63 8.92 13.82
CA ASP A 61 23.00 10.12 14.37
C ASP A 61 21.52 9.85 14.72
N SER A 62 20.82 9.09 13.86
CA SER A 62 19.42 8.71 14.08
C SER A 62 19.26 7.75 15.26
N LEU A 63 20.15 6.78 15.41
CA LEU A 63 20.10 5.79 16.49
C LEU A 63 20.52 6.40 17.84
N GLN A 64 21.36 7.43 17.84
CA GLN A 64 21.72 8.19 19.04
C GLN A 64 20.63 9.19 19.46
N ASN A 65 19.74 9.57 18.55
CA ASN A 65 18.63 10.46 18.85
C ASN A 65 17.54 9.76 19.67
N ARG A 66 17.51 10.04 20.98
CA ARG A 66 16.54 9.48 21.93
C ARG A 66 15.08 9.64 21.47
N THR A 67 14.74 10.77 20.86
CA THR A 67 13.37 11.02 20.38
C THR A 67 12.99 10.07 19.26
N LEU A 68 13.88 9.82 18.29
CA LEU A 68 13.64 8.86 17.21
C LEU A 68 13.52 7.44 17.75
N ILE A 69 14.35 7.06 18.73
CA ILE A 69 14.27 5.76 19.40
C ILE A 69 12.93 5.58 20.14
N CYS A 70 12.41 6.60 20.83
CA CYS A 70 11.08 6.56 21.42
C CYS A 70 9.97 6.37 20.38
N ILE A 71 10.09 7.02 19.22
CA ILE A 71 9.14 6.83 18.11
C ILE A 71 9.21 5.39 17.60
N CYS A 72 10.42 4.85 17.40
CA CYS A 72 10.61 3.46 16.98
C CYS A 72 10.00 2.48 17.98
N GLN A 73 10.19 2.71 19.29
CA GLN A 73 9.58 1.92 20.35
C GLN A 73 8.05 1.98 20.29
N ALA A 74 7.47 3.19 20.23
CA ALA A 74 6.03 3.40 20.17
C ALA A 74 5.40 2.68 18.96
N LEU A 75 6.01 2.83 17.78
CA LEU A 75 5.57 2.15 16.55
C LEU A 75 5.67 0.63 16.68
N GLY A 76 6.77 0.11 17.23
CA GLY A 76 6.95 -1.31 17.50
C GLY A 76 5.87 -1.87 18.43
N MET A 77 5.58 -1.17 19.54
CA MET A 77 4.55 -1.55 20.50
C MET A 77 3.17 -1.60 19.85
N ILE A 78 2.79 -0.55 19.10
CA ILE A 78 1.54 -0.50 18.33
C ILE A 78 1.50 -1.65 17.29
N SER A 79 2.65 -1.99 16.70
CA SER A 79 2.75 -3.10 15.76
C SER A 79 2.38 -4.44 16.38
N LYS A 80 2.95 -4.74 17.55
CA LYS A 80 2.77 -6.04 18.19
C LYS A 80 1.38 -6.17 18.80
N THR A 81 0.83 -5.09 19.35
CA THR A 81 -0.43 -5.10 20.10
C THR A 81 -1.68 -4.84 19.25
N ILE A 82 -1.57 -4.05 18.17
CA ILE A 82 -2.72 -3.62 17.38
C ILE A 82 -2.59 -4.05 15.93
N THR A 83 -1.63 -3.49 15.19
CA THR A 83 -1.66 -3.60 13.72
C THR A 83 -1.30 -5.00 13.21
N GLY A 84 -0.41 -5.69 13.90
CA GLY A 84 -0.06 -7.08 13.62
C GLY A 84 -1.22 -8.04 13.86
N PRO A 85 -1.81 -8.08 15.07
CA PRO A 85 -3.01 -8.87 15.36
C PRO A 85 -4.17 -8.55 14.42
N TYR A 86 -4.43 -7.26 14.17
CA TYR A 86 -5.44 -6.82 13.22
C TYR A 86 -5.21 -7.37 11.82
N TRP A 87 -3.98 -7.28 11.30
CA TRP A 87 -3.65 -7.75 9.96
C TRP A 87 -3.83 -9.26 9.81
N LYS A 88 -3.53 -10.03 10.85
CA LYS A 88 -3.78 -11.48 10.88
C LYS A 88 -5.27 -11.77 10.85
N ALA A 89 -6.05 -11.15 11.73
CA ALA A 89 -7.49 -11.32 11.73
C ALA A 89 -8.12 -10.93 10.38
N ALA A 90 -7.66 -9.84 9.76
CA ALA A 90 -8.09 -9.42 8.42
C ALA A 90 -7.68 -10.40 7.31
N SER A 91 -6.59 -11.16 7.51
CA SER A 91 -6.14 -12.19 6.58
C SER A 91 -6.92 -13.50 6.74
N ASP A 92 -7.41 -13.78 7.94
CA ASP A 92 -8.16 -15.01 8.26
C ASP A 92 -9.66 -14.90 7.89
N LYS A 93 -10.21 -13.68 7.82
CA LYS A 93 -11.61 -13.45 7.43
C LYS A 93 -11.78 -13.43 5.91
N ASN A 94 -12.95 -13.89 5.45
CA ASN A 94 -13.25 -14.05 4.04
C ASN A 94 -13.78 -12.76 3.40
N THR A 95 -14.48 -11.90 4.17
CA THR A 95 -15.10 -10.68 3.63
C THR A 95 -14.87 -9.44 4.51
N PRO A 96 -14.89 -8.23 3.92
CA PRO A 96 -14.85 -6.99 4.69
C PRO A 96 -16.07 -6.78 5.59
N ILE A 97 -17.24 -7.32 5.22
CA ILE A 97 -18.48 -7.21 6.02
C ILE A 97 -18.33 -7.98 7.35
N GLU A 98 -17.72 -9.16 7.31
CA GLU A 98 -17.42 -9.96 8.52
C GLU A 98 -16.44 -9.25 9.46
N MET A 99 -15.72 -8.23 8.99
CA MET A 99 -14.78 -7.43 9.80
C MET A 99 -15.46 -6.27 10.56
N GLY A 100 -16.75 -6.01 10.37
CA GLY A 100 -17.45 -4.87 11.00
C GLY A 100 -17.21 -4.76 12.51
N TYR A 101 -17.38 -5.86 13.25
CA TYR A 101 -17.13 -5.90 14.69
C TYR A 101 -15.66 -5.64 15.07
N MET A 102 -14.73 -6.01 14.20
CA MET A 102 -13.29 -5.76 14.40
C MET A 102 -12.96 -4.28 14.27
N TYR A 103 -13.63 -3.55 13.38
CA TYR A 103 -13.44 -2.11 13.21
C TYR A 103 -13.93 -1.34 14.44
N THR A 104 -15.10 -1.70 14.98
CA THR A 104 -15.61 -1.12 16.24
C THR A 104 -14.63 -1.39 17.37
N ARG A 105 -14.19 -2.64 17.54
CA ARG A 105 -13.21 -2.99 18.57
C ARG A 105 -11.90 -2.22 18.41
N LEU A 106 -11.44 -2.00 17.17
CA LEU A 106 -10.19 -1.27 16.90
C LEU A 106 -10.30 0.16 17.41
N ILE A 107 -11.42 0.82 17.16
CA ILE A 107 -11.68 2.19 17.62
C ILE A 107 -11.73 2.23 19.14
N ASP A 108 -12.45 1.30 19.78
CA ASP A 108 -12.53 1.22 21.25
C ASP A 108 -11.16 1.02 21.89
N VAL A 109 -10.34 0.13 21.32
CA VAL A 109 -8.97 -0.12 21.81
C VAL A 109 -8.11 1.12 21.66
N LEU A 110 -8.16 1.78 20.51
CA LEU A 110 -7.38 2.99 20.28
C LEU A 110 -7.81 4.13 21.21
N ASP A 111 -9.11 4.34 21.44
CA ASP A 111 -9.63 5.34 22.37
C ASP A 111 -9.15 5.09 23.81
N ASN A 112 -9.17 3.83 24.26
CA ASN A 112 -8.65 3.45 25.56
C ASN A 112 -7.14 3.69 25.69
N ILE A 113 -6.36 3.42 24.64
CA ILE A 113 -4.91 3.69 24.64
C ILE A 113 -4.61 5.19 24.60
N VAL A 114 -5.40 5.98 23.88
CA VAL A 114 -5.25 7.45 23.85
C VAL A 114 -5.40 8.01 25.26
N LYS A 115 -6.41 7.55 26.00
CA LYS A 115 -6.68 7.94 27.40
C LYS A 115 -5.63 7.38 28.37
N SER A 116 -5.18 6.14 28.13
CA SER A 116 -4.30 5.38 29.01
C SER A 116 -3.21 4.63 28.22
N PRO A 117 -2.13 5.32 27.78
CA PRO A 117 -1.09 4.70 26.95
C PRO A 117 -0.27 3.62 27.70
N SER A 118 -0.37 3.60 29.03
CA SER A 118 0.20 2.55 29.88
C SER A 118 -0.35 1.16 29.58
N LEU A 119 -1.56 1.05 29.00
CA LEU A 119 -2.16 -0.23 28.62
C LEU A 119 -1.28 -1.06 27.68
N LEU A 120 -0.47 -0.41 26.83
CA LEU A 120 0.45 -1.10 25.92
C LEU A 120 1.64 -1.77 26.64
N TYR A 121 2.01 -1.33 27.85
CA TYR A 121 3.13 -1.91 28.60
C TYR A 121 2.72 -3.13 29.42
N ASN A 122 1.43 -3.27 29.74
CA ASN A 122 0.93 -4.34 30.59
C ASN A 122 0.76 -5.68 29.82
N ASN A 123 1.22 -5.75 28.58
CA ASN A 123 1.09 -6.90 27.68
C ASN A 123 -0.33 -7.50 27.63
N ILE A 124 -1.33 -6.63 27.78
CA ILE A 124 -2.73 -7.04 27.72
C ILE A 124 -3.02 -7.30 26.24
N LYS A 125 -3.64 -8.44 25.93
CA LYS A 125 -4.17 -8.70 24.57
C LYS A 125 -5.34 -7.76 24.32
N LEU A 126 -5.03 -6.58 23.79
CA LEU A 126 -6.03 -5.54 23.53
C LEU A 126 -6.87 -5.88 22.29
N PHE A 127 -6.29 -6.57 21.32
CA PHE A 127 -6.91 -6.90 20.03
C PHE A 127 -6.98 -8.41 19.77
N PHE A 128 -7.95 -8.85 18.97
CA PHE A 128 -8.16 -10.26 18.64
C PHE A 128 -7.06 -10.81 17.73
N GLY A 129 -6.70 -12.08 17.93
CA GLY A 129 -5.74 -12.82 17.12
C GLY A 129 -4.67 -13.50 17.97
N SER A 130 -4.16 -14.64 17.50
CA SER A 130 -2.99 -15.25 18.10
C SER A 130 -1.75 -14.41 17.77
N GLU A 131 -1.04 -13.99 18.81
CA GLU A 131 0.36 -13.63 18.62
C GLU A 131 1.06 -14.87 18.07
N LYS A 132 1.79 -14.69 16.97
CA LYS A 132 2.87 -15.62 16.67
C LYS A 132 3.93 -15.13 17.62
N ASP A 133 4.39 -16.02 18.49
CA ASP A 133 5.55 -15.80 19.34
C ASP A 133 6.75 -15.48 18.45
N CYS A 134 6.85 -14.22 18.03
CA CYS A 134 8.13 -13.65 17.69
C CYS A 134 8.70 -13.25 19.05
N HIS A 135 9.24 -14.26 19.75
CA HIS A 135 9.93 -14.11 21.04
C HIS A 135 10.99 -12.98 20.99
N ASP A 136 11.47 -12.65 19.80
CA ASP A 136 12.67 -11.86 19.56
C ASP A 136 12.55 -10.36 19.86
N ILE A 137 11.36 -9.81 20.14
CA ILE A 137 11.22 -8.34 20.35
C ILE A 137 10.35 -7.96 21.56
N GLN A 138 10.32 -8.78 22.63
CA GLN A 138 9.60 -8.41 23.86
C GLN A 138 10.23 -7.18 24.56
N ASP A 139 11.49 -6.89 24.27
CA ASP A 139 12.24 -5.78 24.85
C ASP A 139 11.65 -4.40 24.56
N ILE A 140 10.80 -4.26 23.52
CA ILE A 140 10.09 -3.00 23.26
C ILE A 140 9.15 -2.61 24.40
N PHE A 141 8.68 -3.56 25.19
CA PHE A 141 7.77 -3.33 26.33
C PHE A 141 8.51 -3.06 27.64
N LYS A 142 9.85 -3.18 27.66
CA LYS A 142 10.64 -2.83 28.84
C LYS A 142 10.50 -1.34 29.12
N VAL A 143 10.27 -1.00 30.38
CA VAL A 143 10.22 0.39 30.84
C VAL A 143 11.61 1.00 30.71
N ASP A 144 11.71 2.12 29.98
CA ASP A 144 12.94 2.86 29.81
C ASP A 144 12.86 4.25 30.46
N GLU A 145 13.99 4.96 30.50
CA GLU A 145 14.08 6.33 31.04
C GLU A 145 13.22 7.34 30.27
N ASN A 146 12.88 7.04 29.01
CA ASN A 146 12.12 7.93 28.14
C ASN A 146 10.62 7.57 28.07
N ARG A 147 10.11 6.74 28.99
CA ARG A 147 8.73 6.26 29.05
C ARG A 147 7.69 7.35 28.80
N ASN A 148 7.86 8.53 29.41
CA ASN A 148 6.92 9.64 29.26
C ASN A 148 6.85 10.15 27.81
N LYS A 149 7.98 10.19 27.09
CA LYS A 149 8.01 10.55 25.67
C LYS A 149 7.39 9.45 24.82
N THR A 150 7.69 8.19 25.10
CA THR A 150 7.08 7.05 24.40
C THR A 150 5.55 7.05 24.58
N TYR A 151 5.04 7.38 25.78
CA TYR A 151 3.62 7.58 26.02
C TYR A 151 3.00 8.70 25.20
N LEU A 152 3.66 9.85 25.14
CA LEU A 152 3.21 10.95 24.30
C LEU A 152 3.09 10.53 22.82
N PHE A 153 4.08 9.79 22.31
CA PHE A 153 4.04 9.27 20.94
C PHE A 153 2.95 8.23 20.73
N ILE A 154 2.79 7.27 21.65
CA ILE A 154 1.72 6.27 21.62
C ILE A 154 0.36 6.96 21.54
N SER A 155 0.05 7.88 22.48
CA SER A 155 -1.25 8.57 22.50
C SER A 155 -1.50 9.34 21.21
N LYS A 156 -0.50 10.09 20.71
CA LYS A 156 -0.65 10.84 19.45
C LYS A 156 -0.83 9.93 18.24
N LEU A 157 -0.04 8.87 18.13
CA LEU A 157 -0.13 7.91 17.02
C LEU A 157 -1.48 7.19 17.04
N CYS A 158 -1.90 6.68 18.20
CA CYS A 158 -3.18 6.00 18.35
C CYS A 158 -4.36 6.93 18.06
N TYR A 159 -4.28 8.21 18.47
CA TYR A 159 -5.30 9.20 18.12
C TYR A 159 -5.42 9.40 16.61
N VAL A 160 -4.29 9.59 15.91
CA VAL A 160 -4.30 9.75 14.45
C VAL A 160 -4.81 8.49 13.75
N ILE A 161 -4.40 7.30 14.19
CA ILE A 161 -4.88 6.02 13.64
C ILE A 161 -6.38 5.90 13.87
N MET A 162 -6.89 6.24 15.05
CA MET A 162 -8.31 6.19 15.39
C MET A 162 -9.14 7.09 14.48
N GLU A 163 -8.73 8.35 14.32
CA GLU A 163 -9.45 9.31 13.46
C GLU A 163 -9.47 8.87 12.00
N LYS A 164 -8.37 8.30 11.51
CA LYS A 164 -8.32 7.72 10.16
C LYS A 164 -9.20 6.47 10.06
N ALA A 165 -9.18 5.58 11.06
CA ALA A 165 -9.98 4.37 11.09
C ALA A 165 -11.49 4.69 11.10
N LYS A 166 -11.93 5.65 11.92
CA LYS A 166 -13.33 6.12 11.94
C LYS A 166 -13.79 6.59 10.57
N LYS A 167 -12.96 7.36 9.86
CA LYS A 167 -13.27 7.83 8.51
C LYS A 167 -13.31 6.68 7.50
N LEU A 168 -12.27 5.84 7.49
CA LEU A 168 -12.12 4.74 6.53
C LEU A 168 -13.18 3.65 6.69
N PHE A 169 -13.62 3.39 7.92
CA PHE A 169 -14.57 2.34 8.23
C PHE A 169 -15.98 2.87 8.52
N SER A 170 -16.24 4.15 8.28
CA SER A 170 -17.53 4.81 8.59
C SER A 170 -18.74 4.01 8.10
N ASP A 171 -18.68 3.43 6.91
CA ASP A 171 -19.76 2.59 6.36
C ASP A 171 -20.01 1.30 7.16
N PHE A 172 -19.03 0.78 7.91
CA PHE A 172 -19.12 -0.46 8.68
C PHE A 172 -19.39 -0.22 10.18
N LEU A 173 -19.30 1.03 10.65
CA LEU A 173 -19.53 1.41 12.04
C LEU A 173 -21.01 1.71 12.28
N TYR A 174 -21.42 1.85 13.55
CA TYR A 174 -22.80 2.16 13.91
C TYR A 174 -23.37 3.33 13.09
N GLY A 175 -24.50 3.11 12.42
CA GLY A 175 -25.14 4.07 11.51
C GLY A 175 -24.62 4.07 10.07
N GLY A 176 -23.58 3.28 9.77
CA GLY A 176 -23.03 3.11 8.43
C GLY A 176 -23.85 2.14 7.56
N LYS A 177 -23.66 2.23 6.24
CA LYS A 177 -24.40 1.45 5.22
C LYS A 177 -24.30 -0.07 5.39
N PHE A 178 -23.15 -0.55 5.84
CA PHE A 178 -22.82 -1.98 5.99
C PHE A 178 -22.88 -2.44 7.45
N TYR A 179 -23.30 -1.57 8.36
CA TYR A 179 -23.54 -1.93 9.75
C TYR A 179 -24.75 -2.86 9.84
N ASN A 180 -24.58 -4.03 10.46
CA ASN A 180 -25.60 -5.08 10.51
C ASN A 180 -26.16 -5.46 9.13
N ALA A 181 -25.26 -5.66 8.15
CA ALA A 181 -25.62 -6.14 6.82
C ALA A 181 -26.52 -7.39 6.86
N ASP A 182 -27.49 -7.44 5.95
CA ASP A 182 -28.36 -8.60 5.74
C ASP A 182 -27.60 -9.80 5.14
N ASP A 183 -28.24 -10.96 5.14
CA ASP A 183 -27.61 -12.21 4.68
C ASP A 183 -27.39 -12.23 3.17
N ASP A 184 -28.20 -11.49 2.40
CA ASP A 184 -28.05 -11.34 0.95
C ASP A 184 -26.77 -10.57 0.60
N LEU A 185 -26.50 -9.47 1.31
CA LEU A 185 -25.30 -8.66 1.13
C LEU A 185 -24.06 -9.41 1.61
N LYS A 186 -24.14 -10.15 2.72
CA LYS A 186 -23.05 -11.05 3.16
C LYS A 186 -22.74 -12.09 2.08
N THR A 187 -23.77 -12.67 1.47
CA THR A 187 -23.61 -13.69 0.43
C THR A 187 -22.95 -13.11 -0.81
N THR A 188 -23.36 -11.92 -1.22
CA THR A 188 -22.75 -11.21 -2.37
C THR A 188 -21.31 -10.81 -2.07
N ALA A 189 -21.03 -10.33 -0.87
CA ALA A 189 -19.68 -9.90 -0.47
C ALA A 189 -18.66 -11.05 -0.36
N ARG A 190 -19.09 -12.32 -0.28
CA ARG A 190 -18.19 -13.49 -0.32
C ARG A 190 -17.38 -13.59 -1.61
N THR A 191 -17.85 -12.96 -2.68
CA THR A 191 -17.12 -12.89 -3.95
C THR A 191 -15.97 -11.88 -3.93
N CYS A 192 -15.98 -10.96 -2.96
CA CYS A 192 -14.97 -9.93 -2.82
C CYS A 192 -13.85 -10.36 -1.85
N PRO A 193 -12.57 -10.17 -2.19
CA PRO A 193 -11.48 -10.46 -1.28
C PRO A 193 -11.54 -9.56 -0.03
N SER A 194 -11.19 -10.12 1.13
CA SER A 194 -11.19 -9.41 2.42
C SER A 194 -10.19 -8.26 2.52
N ASN A 195 -9.20 -8.22 1.64
CA ASN A 195 -8.17 -7.19 1.63
C ASN A 195 -7.77 -6.79 0.20
N ASN A 196 -7.15 -5.61 0.09
CA ASN A 196 -6.71 -5.03 -1.17
C ASN A 196 -5.40 -5.64 -1.73
N ILE A 197 -4.79 -6.64 -1.06
CA ILE A 197 -3.47 -7.19 -1.44
C ILE A 197 -3.48 -7.73 -2.87
N THR A 198 -4.56 -8.43 -3.24
CA THR A 198 -4.69 -8.99 -4.59
C THR A 198 -4.71 -7.89 -5.64
N VAL A 199 -5.46 -6.81 -5.38
CA VAL A 199 -5.54 -5.65 -6.27
C VAL A 199 -4.19 -4.93 -6.36
N GLU A 200 -3.53 -4.67 -5.22
CA GLU A 200 -2.19 -4.05 -5.20
C GLU A 200 -1.17 -4.87 -6.01
N ARG A 201 -1.18 -6.20 -5.87
CA ARG A 201 -0.28 -7.08 -6.63
C ARG A 201 -0.58 -7.08 -8.12
N LEU A 202 -1.84 -7.09 -8.50
CA LEU A 202 -2.25 -7.02 -9.90
C LEU A 202 -1.86 -5.68 -10.52
N MET A 203 -2.09 -4.57 -9.82
CA MET A 203 -1.67 -3.23 -10.24
C MET A 203 -0.15 -3.11 -10.34
N GLY A 204 0.60 -3.63 -9.37
CA GLY A 204 2.06 -3.65 -9.45
C GLY A 204 2.59 -4.46 -10.64
N LYS A 205 1.95 -5.60 -10.96
CA LYS A 205 2.27 -6.38 -12.17
C LYS A 205 1.93 -5.61 -13.45
N LEU A 206 0.78 -4.92 -13.46
CA LEU A 206 0.34 -4.10 -14.58
C LEU A 206 1.31 -2.95 -14.86
N ASP A 207 1.62 -2.16 -13.84
CA ASP A 207 2.57 -1.05 -13.95
C ASP A 207 3.95 -1.53 -14.43
N SER A 208 4.42 -2.66 -13.89
CA SER A 208 5.69 -3.26 -14.33
C SER A 208 5.64 -3.72 -15.79
N ALA A 209 4.52 -4.28 -16.24
CA ALA A 209 4.37 -4.76 -17.62
C ALA A 209 4.28 -3.60 -18.61
N ILE A 210 3.56 -2.53 -18.27
CA ILE A 210 3.47 -1.30 -19.07
C ILE A 210 4.86 -0.67 -19.21
N LYS A 211 5.62 -0.56 -18.12
CA LYS A 211 6.98 0.00 -18.16
C LYS A 211 7.97 -0.82 -18.99
N GLN A 212 7.86 -2.15 -18.96
CA GLN A 212 8.74 -3.03 -19.71
C GLN A 212 8.36 -3.15 -21.18
N SER A 213 7.12 -2.84 -21.55
CA SER A 213 6.61 -3.06 -22.90
C SER A 213 5.58 -1.98 -23.27
N PRO A 214 6.02 -0.71 -23.43
CA PRO A 214 5.12 0.43 -23.64
C PRO A 214 4.30 0.33 -24.93
N ASN A 215 4.83 -0.35 -25.95
CA ASN A 215 4.15 -0.54 -27.26
C ASN A 215 3.29 -1.82 -27.30
N SER A 216 3.17 -2.58 -26.20
CA SER A 216 2.31 -3.76 -26.16
C SER A 216 0.85 -3.36 -26.08
N SER A 217 -0.01 -4.06 -26.84
CA SER A 217 -1.45 -3.88 -26.73
C SER A 217 -1.94 -4.25 -25.33
N VAL A 218 -3.04 -3.60 -24.91
CA VAL A 218 -3.69 -3.86 -23.61
C VAL A 218 -3.99 -5.36 -23.46
N GLY A 219 -4.50 -6.03 -24.51
CA GLY A 219 -4.78 -7.46 -24.50
C GLY A 219 -3.55 -8.36 -24.27
N ALA A 220 -2.39 -7.98 -24.81
CA ALA A 220 -1.14 -8.70 -24.58
C ALA A 220 -0.65 -8.55 -23.13
N ILE A 221 -0.77 -7.34 -22.56
CA ILE A 221 -0.44 -7.05 -21.16
C ILE A 221 -1.39 -7.81 -20.22
N GLU A 222 -2.70 -7.78 -20.48
CA GLU A 222 -3.71 -8.51 -19.73
C GLU A 222 -3.42 -10.02 -19.71
N THR A 223 -3.15 -10.60 -20.89
CA THR A 223 -2.83 -12.04 -21.02
C THR A 223 -1.59 -12.41 -20.21
N LYS A 224 -0.57 -11.55 -20.18
CA LYS A 224 0.67 -11.76 -19.41
C LYS A 224 0.43 -11.73 -17.90
N ILE A 225 -0.52 -10.92 -17.42
CA ILE A 225 -0.88 -10.81 -16.00
C ILE A 225 -1.79 -11.97 -15.58
N ALA A 226 -2.81 -12.28 -16.41
CA ALA A 226 -3.80 -13.33 -16.17
C ALA A 226 -3.18 -14.75 -16.15
N LYS A 227 -2.24 -15.05 -17.05
CA LYS A 227 -1.55 -16.36 -17.09
C LYS A 227 -0.68 -16.64 -15.84
N LYS A 228 -0.40 -15.64 -15.00
CA LYS A 228 0.44 -15.77 -13.79
C LYS A 228 -0.33 -15.63 -12.46
N GLY A 229 -1.66 -15.72 -12.46
CA GLY A 229 -2.49 -15.65 -11.24
C GLY A 229 -3.69 -16.61 -11.32
N LYS A 230 -4.22 -17.03 -10.16
CA LYS A 230 -5.47 -17.82 -10.09
C LYS A 230 -6.58 -17.15 -10.93
N PRO A 231 -7.49 -17.94 -11.55
CA PRO A 231 -8.47 -17.44 -12.49
C PRO A 231 -9.52 -16.61 -11.74
N LEU A 232 -9.33 -15.31 -11.72
CA LEU A 232 -10.45 -14.38 -11.77
C LEU A 232 -11.03 -14.50 -13.19
N SER A 233 -12.35 -14.42 -13.35
CA SER A 233 -12.94 -14.49 -14.68
C SER A 233 -12.31 -13.37 -15.53
N VAL A 234 -11.76 -13.74 -16.68
CA VAL A 234 -11.08 -12.80 -17.58
C VAL A 234 -12.02 -11.63 -17.89
N GLN A 235 -13.32 -11.89 -17.98
CA GLN A 235 -14.36 -10.89 -18.21
C GLN A 235 -14.51 -9.85 -17.08
N GLU A 236 -14.50 -10.25 -15.80
CA GLU A 236 -14.57 -9.28 -14.69
C GLU A 236 -13.28 -8.46 -14.57
N LEU A 237 -12.13 -9.09 -14.79
CA LEU A 237 -10.83 -8.42 -14.75
C LEU A 237 -10.70 -7.40 -15.90
N THR A 238 -11.09 -7.79 -17.12
CA THR A 238 -11.14 -6.91 -18.29
C THR A 238 -12.15 -5.77 -18.08
N THR A 239 -13.32 -6.03 -17.50
CA THR A 239 -14.32 -4.98 -17.23
C THR A 239 -13.80 -3.96 -16.23
N ASN A 240 -13.18 -4.42 -15.15
CA ASN A 240 -12.65 -3.54 -14.10
C ASN A 240 -11.40 -2.78 -14.56
N LEU A 241 -10.50 -3.42 -15.32
CA LEU A 241 -9.34 -2.76 -15.92
C LEU A 241 -9.75 -1.70 -16.94
N ARG A 242 -10.73 -1.99 -17.80
CA ARG A 242 -11.29 -1.00 -18.74
C ARG A 242 -11.86 0.20 -17.99
N LYS A 243 -12.64 -0.01 -16.93
CA LYS A 243 -13.16 1.09 -16.08
C LYS A 243 -12.06 1.94 -15.44
N LEU A 244 -11.00 1.30 -14.94
CA LEU A 244 -9.86 1.98 -14.31
C LEU A 244 -8.99 2.76 -15.30
N ILE A 245 -8.78 2.22 -16.50
CA ILE A 245 -8.09 2.91 -17.59
C ILE A 245 -8.94 4.09 -18.09
N PHE A 246 -10.26 3.89 -18.19
CA PHE A 246 -11.22 4.93 -18.59
C PHE A 246 -11.25 6.11 -17.61
N HIS A 247 -11.14 5.86 -16.30
CA HIS A 247 -11.05 6.93 -15.29
C HIS A 247 -9.70 7.64 -15.22
N ARG A 248 -8.63 7.06 -15.76
CA ARG A 248 -7.28 7.62 -15.67
C ARG A 248 -6.90 8.48 -16.88
N ASN A 249 -7.69 8.43 -17.96
CA ASN A 249 -7.45 9.19 -19.19
C ASN A 249 -8.50 10.32 -19.31
N PRO A 250 -8.12 11.59 -19.10
CA PRO A 250 -9.06 12.73 -19.06
C PRO A 250 -9.63 13.14 -20.44
N PHE A 251 -9.37 12.38 -21.50
CA PHE A 251 -9.73 12.71 -22.89
C PHE A 251 -11.02 12.03 -23.39
N ASN A 252 -11.84 11.46 -22.50
CA ASN A 252 -12.99 10.64 -22.88
C ASN A 252 -14.35 11.36 -22.84
N ASP A 253 -14.36 12.69 -22.84
CA ASP A 253 -15.50 13.40 -23.39
C ASP A 253 -15.19 13.68 -24.87
N PRO A 254 -15.76 12.94 -25.83
CA PRO A 254 -15.53 13.18 -27.25
C PRO A 254 -15.87 14.63 -27.63
N GLU A 255 -16.83 15.24 -26.93
CA GLU A 255 -17.21 16.63 -27.13
C GLU A 255 -16.09 17.59 -26.70
N SER A 256 -15.28 17.22 -25.70
CA SER A 256 -14.09 17.99 -25.28
C SER A 256 -12.96 18.02 -26.31
N LEU A 257 -13.06 17.19 -27.36
CA LEU A 257 -12.11 17.16 -28.46
C LEU A 257 -12.56 18.02 -29.65
N LEU A 258 -13.82 18.48 -29.67
CA LEU A 258 -14.34 19.34 -30.72
C LEU A 258 -13.58 20.67 -30.80
N ASN A 259 -13.42 21.18 -32.01
CA ASN A 259 -12.64 22.35 -32.41
C ASN A 259 -11.13 22.27 -32.14
N LYS A 260 -10.60 21.13 -31.67
CA LYS A 260 -9.15 20.96 -31.53
C LYS A 260 -8.52 20.60 -32.88
N GLU A 261 -7.33 21.16 -33.11
CA GLU A 261 -6.48 20.80 -34.24
C GLU A 261 -5.90 19.41 -34.02
N ILE A 262 -5.93 18.61 -35.08
CA ILE A 262 -5.46 17.23 -35.10
C ILE A 262 -4.53 17.03 -36.29
N VAL A 263 -3.60 16.09 -36.12
CA VAL A 263 -2.77 15.55 -37.20
C VAL A 263 -3.14 14.08 -37.34
N HIS A 264 -3.75 13.73 -38.45
CA HIS A 264 -4.12 12.35 -38.76
C HIS A 264 -3.06 11.76 -39.68
N THR A 265 -2.35 10.75 -39.20
CA THR A 265 -1.39 9.98 -40.00
C THR A 265 -2.06 8.73 -40.52
N TRP A 266 -2.03 8.54 -41.84
CA TRP A 266 -2.53 7.36 -42.53
C TRP A 266 -1.37 6.66 -43.23
N GLU A 267 -1.28 5.34 -43.12
CA GLU A 267 -0.25 4.51 -43.76
C GLU A 267 -0.90 3.65 -44.85
N ASP A 268 -0.37 3.70 -46.06
CA ASP A 268 -0.86 2.86 -47.15
C ASP A 268 -0.39 1.42 -46.94
N ASP A 269 -1.34 0.50 -46.80
CA ASP A 269 -1.06 -0.93 -46.59
C ASP A 269 -0.20 -1.56 -47.72
N ASN A 270 -0.19 -0.98 -48.93
CA ASN A 270 0.53 -1.53 -50.07
C ASN A 270 1.91 -0.91 -50.29
N THR A 271 2.10 0.36 -49.93
CA THR A 271 3.35 1.10 -50.20
C THR A 271 4.14 1.40 -48.93
N SER A 272 3.54 1.21 -47.75
CA SER A 272 4.07 1.66 -46.45
C SER A 272 4.39 3.15 -46.39
N GLU A 273 3.88 3.95 -47.33
CA GLU A 273 4.03 5.39 -47.32
C GLU A 273 3.07 5.99 -46.28
N GLN A 274 3.57 6.91 -45.46
CA GLN A 274 2.76 7.63 -44.48
C GLN A 274 2.36 9.00 -45.02
N THR A 275 1.07 9.28 -45.03
CA THR A 275 0.51 10.59 -45.33
C THR A 275 -0.01 11.24 -44.05
N CYS A 276 0.28 12.52 -43.87
CA CYS A 276 -0.21 13.29 -42.73
C CYS A 276 -1.21 14.34 -43.21
N TRP A 277 -2.36 14.36 -42.54
CA TRP A 277 -3.48 15.26 -42.81
C TRP A 277 -3.71 16.14 -41.59
N ASN A 278 -3.59 17.45 -41.78
CA ASN A 278 -3.89 18.41 -40.73
C ASN A 278 -5.37 18.78 -40.83
N GLY A 279 -6.09 18.71 -39.71
CA GLY A 279 -7.50 19.05 -39.69
C GLY A 279 -8.00 19.49 -38.31
N ARG A 280 -9.31 19.72 -38.23
CA ARG A 280 -9.99 20.10 -36.99
C ARG A 280 -11.25 19.26 -36.81
N LEU A 281 -11.47 18.76 -35.60
CA LEU A 281 -12.67 17.99 -35.26
C LEU A 281 -13.88 18.93 -35.17
N LEU A 282 -14.92 18.71 -35.97
CA LEU A 282 -16.10 19.58 -36.02
C LEU A 282 -17.27 19.05 -35.19
N SER A 283 -17.60 17.77 -35.39
CA SER A 283 -18.74 17.13 -34.75
C SER A 283 -18.43 15.67 -34.43
N TYR A 284 -19.18 15.09 -33.49
CA TYR A 284 -19.10 13.67 -33.13
C TYR A 284 -20.49 13.07 -33.17
N GLN A 285 -20.77 12.22 -34.16
CA GLN A 285 -22.06 11.54 -34.34
C GLN A 285 -21.82 10.10 -34.74
N ASN A 286 -22.66 9.17 -34.27
CA ASN A 286 -22.56 7.74 -34.60
C ASN A 286 -21.18 7.11 -34.33
N GLN A 287 -20.46 7.62 -33.33
CA GLN A 287 -19.09 7.21 -32.97
C GLN A 287 -18.00 7.61 -33.97
N GLU A 288 -18.32 8.47 -34.93
CA GLU A 288 -17.39 9.01 -35.93
C GLU A 288 -17.22 10.51 -35.71
N PHE A 289 -16.00 11.00 -35.96
CA PHE A 289 -15.71 12.43 -35.96
C PHE A 289 -15.80 12.97 -37.38
N GLU A 290 -16.49 14.09 -37.53
CA GLU A 290 -16.42 14.92 -38.72
C GLU A 290 -15.17 15.80 -38.64
N VAL A 291 -14.36 15.83 -39.70
CA VAL A 291 -13.08 16.54 -39.73
C VAL A 291 -13.08 17.57 -40.87
N ASP A 292 -12.73 18.81 -40.54
CA ASP A 292 -12.40 19.84 -41.53
C ASP A 292 -10.91 19.73 -41.89
N THR A 293 -10.59 19.37 -43.12
CA THR A 293 -9.21 19.18 -43.57
C THR A 293 -8.64 20.52 -44.03
N ILE A 294 -7.58 20.99 -43.38
CA ILE A 294 -7.01 22.32 -43.61
C ILE A 294 -5.95 22.26 -44.73
N GLU A 295 -5.04 21.28 -44.68
CA GLU A 295 -3.98 21.08 -45.67
C GLU A 295 -3.46 19.64 -45.65
N SER A 296 -3.10 19.10 -46.82
CA SER A 296 -2.42 17.81 -46.96
C SER A 296 -0.96 18.03 -47.36
N SER A 297 -0.02 17.54 -46.57
CA SER A 297 1.40 17.53 -46.91
C SER A 297 1.88 16.10 -47.14
N TYR A 298 2.33 15.79 -48.35
CA TYR A 298 2.96 14.51 -48.66
C TYR A 298 4.39 14.48 -48.11
N PHE A 299 4.65 13.57 -47.18
CA PHE A 299 6.01 13.19 -46.83
C PHE A 299 6.40 11.95 -47.63
N LYS A 300 7.32 12.11 -48.58
CA LYS A 300 8.09 10.97 -49.10
C LYS A 300 9.25 10.73 -48.15
N SER A 301 9.21 9.64 -47.40
CA SER A 301 10.37 9.10 -46.69
C SER A 301 11.36 8.49 -47.66
#